data_AF-A0A388SKZ9-F1
#
_entry.id   AF-A0A388SKZ9-F1
#
_cell.length_a   1.000
_cell.length_b   1.000
_cell.length_c   1.000
_cell.angle_alpha   90.00
_cell.angle_beta   90.00
_cell.angle_gamma   90.00
#
_symmetry.space_group_name_H-M   'P 1'
#
loop_
_entity.id
_entity.type
_entity.pdbx_description
1 polymer ?
#
loop_
_entity_poly.entity_id
_entity_poly.type
_entity_poly.pdbx_seq_one_letter_code
_entity_poly.pdbx_strand_id
1 'polypeptide(L)'
;MNRLLAIVAGAAVLCLALWWQAETIKDLRGNLETERRSVATLEEARQANAQTIALLRGDIKVRDDAIIRRDRKVEALEREQAASLRAYKEEVQNDEATRAWDAVPVPAAVHRLFGKGGTGARAGDGAGAAPGLADTGDGGSGVERRDQR
;
A
#
# COMPACT_ATOMS: atom_id res chain seq x y z
N MET A 1 30.62 17.35 80.92
CA MET A 1 30.54 16.10 80.15
C MET A 1 29.44 16.10 79.09
N ASN A 2 28.18 16.43 79.43
CA ASN A 2 27.05 16.36 78.49
C ASN A 2 27.16 17.23 77.21
N ARG A 3 27.77 18.42 77.28
CA ARG A 3 27.94 19.30 76.10
C ARG A 3 28.93 18.75 75.06
N LEU A 4 30.00 18.10 75.49
CA LEU A 4 30.98 17.49 74.58
C LEU A 4 30.37 16.26 73.87
N LEU A 5 29.59 15.46 74.58
CA LEU A 5 28.86 14.33 74.00
C LEU A 5 27.84 14.79 72.94
N ALA A 6 27.13 15.89 73.17
CA ALA A 6 26.20 16.46 72.19
C ALA A 6 26.90 16.93 70.91
N ILE A 7 28.07 17.56 71.03
CA ILE A 7 28.87 18.01 69.87
C ILE A 7 29.38 16.82 69.07
N VAL A 8 29.90 15.78 69.74
CA VAL A 8 30.40 14.56 69.08
C VAL A 8 29.25 13.82 68.38
N ALA A 9 28.09 13.71 69.03
CA ALA A 9 26.90 13.11 68.41
C ALA A 9 26.43 13.89 67.19
N GLY A 10 26.38 15.23 67.26
CA GLY A 10 26.03 16.07 66.13
C GLY A 10 27.01 15.94 64.96
N ALA A 11 28.32 15.90 65.24
CA ALA A 11 29.34 15.69 64.23
C ALA A 11 29.22 14.30 63.57
N ALA A 12 28.94 13.25 64.35
CA ALA A 12 28.75 11.90 63.81
C ALA A 12 27.54 11.80 62.87
N VAL A 13 26.41 12.43 63.24
CA VAL A 13 25.22 12.49 62.39
C VAL A 13 25.49 13.26 61.10
N LEU A 14 26.20 14.39 61.19
CA LEU A 14 26.58 15.17 60.02
C LEU A 14 27.49 14.36 59.07
N CYS A 15 28.49 13.67 59.60
CA CYS A 15 29.37 12.82 58.80
C CYS A 15 28.61 11.69 58.08
N LEU A 16 27.66 11.05 58.75
CA LEU A 16 26.81 10.03 58.14
C LEU A 16 25.92 10.60 57.03
N ALA A 17 25.33 11.76 57.25
CA ALA A 17 24.51 12.43 56.23
C ALA A 17 25.33 12.82 55.00
N LEU A 18 26.53 13.37 55.20
CA LEU A 18 27.44 13.71 54.10
C LEU A 18 27.91 12.48 53.34
N TRP A 19 28.19 11.38 54.04
CA TRP A 19 28.56 10.11 53.40
C TRP A 19 27.41 9.56 52.55
N TRP A 20 26.18 9.55 53.07
CA TRP A 20 25.01 9.08 52.33
C TRP A 20 24.71 9.96 51.11
N GLN A 21 24.85 11.29 51.26
CA GLN A 21 24.75 12.23 50.14
C GLN A 21 25.82 11.96 49.07
N ALA A 22 27.07 11.70 49.49
CA ALA A 22 28.16 11.41 48.56
C ALA A 22 27.91 10.14 47.74
N GLU A 23 27.41 9.06 48.36
CA GLU A 23 27.10 7.82 47.64
C GLU A 23 25.90 8.03 46.68
N THR A 24 24.86 8.74 47.12
CA THR A 24 23.70 9.05 46.26
C THR A 24 24.12 9.88 45.03
N ILE A 25 24.99 10.87 45.21
CA ILE A 25 25.50 11.69 44.09
C ILE A 25 26.31 10.83 43.12
N LYS A 26 27.10 9.89 43.63
CA LYS A 26 27.90 8.98 42.81
C LYS A 26 27.01 8.06 41.97
N ASP A 27 25.96 7.50 42.55
CA ASP A 27 24.99 6.66 41.84
C ASP A 27 24.25 7.45 40.76
N LEU A 28 23.79 8.66 41.08
CA LEU A 28 23.14 9.54 40.10
C LEU A 28 24.06 9.90 38.93
N ARG A 29 25.35 10.13 39.18
CA ARG A 29 26.34 10.35 38.11
C ARG A 29 26.54 9.10 37.26
N GLY A 30 26.56 7.92 37.86
CA GLY A 30 26.64 6.65 37.14
C GLY A 30 25.43 6.41 36.24
N ASN A 31 24.22 6.68 36.75
CA ASN A 31 22.99 6.56 35.98
C ASN A 31 22.94 7.56 34.83
N LEU A 32 23.28 8.83 35.10
CA LEU A 32 23.29 9.89 34.09
C LEU A 32 24.30 9.60 32.97
N GLU A 33 25.46 9.06 33.29
CA GLU A 33 26.45 8.65 32.29
C GLU A 33 25.95 7.45 31.45
N THR A 34 25.22 6.52 32.08
CA THR A 34 24.60 5.39 31.38
C THR A 34 23.49 5.86 30.44
N GLU A 35 22.64 6.79 30.88
CA GLU A 35 21.60 7.41 30.05
C GLU A 35 22.19 8.21 28.88
N ARG A 36 23.28 8.95 29.09
CA ARG A 36 23.96 9.65 27.99
C ARG A 36 24.45 8.68 26.92
N ARG A 37 24.99 7.53 27.32
CA ARG A 37 25.42 6.49 26.38
C ARG A 37 24.22 5.87 25.66
N SER A 38 23.11 5.62 26.35
CA SER A 38 21.92 5.05 25.70
C SER A 38 21.25 6.04 24.73
N VAL A 39 21.26 7.33 25.03
CA VAL A 39 20.78 8.37 24.10
C VAL A 39 21.69 8.43 22.87
N ALA A 40 23.01 8.41 23.04
CA ALA A 40 23.94 8.39 21.91
C ALA A 40 23.73 7.18 21.00
N THR A 41 23.56 5.97 21.56
CA THR A 41 23.31 4.77 20.75
C THR A 41 21.95 4.81 20.05
N LEU A 42 20.91 5.39 20.68
CA LEU A 42 19.61 5.59 20.06
C LEU A 42 19.67 6.62 18.92
N GLU A 43 20.45 7.69 19.07
CA GLU A 43 20.67 8.68 18.01
C GLU A 43 21.39 8.06 16.81
N GLU A 44 22.44 7.26 17.05
CA GLU A 44 23.13 6.50 15.99
C GLU A 44 22.17 5.54 15.27
N ALA A 45 21.38 4.78 16.02
CA ALA A 45 20.38 3.87 15.46
C ALA A 45 19.32 4.63 14.64
N ARG A 46 18.88 5.79 15.13
CA ARG A 46 17.92 6.66 14.42
C ARG A 46 18.52 7.18 13.11
N GLN A 47 19.79 7.57 13.11
CA GLN A 47 20.47 8.01 11.89
C GLN A 47 20.62 6.87 10.88
N ALA A 48 21.02 5.68 11.32
CA ALA A 48 21.10 4.49 10.46
C ALA A 48 19.74 4.12 9.85
N ASN A 49 18.67 4.19 10.65
CA ASN A 49 17.30 3.97 10.16
C ASN A 49 16.89 5.04 9.13
N ALA A 50 17.20 6.32 9.37
CA ALA A 50 16.90 7.39 8.43
C ALA A 50 17.62 7.19 7.07
N GLN A 51 18.89 6.77 7.10
CA GLN A 51 19.64 6.42 5.89
C GLN A 51 19.00 5.24 5.15
N THR A 52 18.61 4.20 5.88
CA THR A 52 17.94 3.02 5.32
C THR A 52 16.61 3.39 4.65
N ILE A 53 15.80 4.23 5.30
CA ILE A 53 14.54 4.73 4.74
C ILE A 53 14.80 5.55 3.47
N ALA A 54 15.85 6.38 3.44
CA ALA A 54 16.21 7.16 2.26
C ALA A 54 16.58 6.24 1.08
N LEU A 55 17.35 5.18 1.33
CA LEU A 55 17.70 4.17 0.32
C LEU A 55 16.46 3.45 -0.21
N LEU A 56 15.58 2.97 0.68
CA LEU A 56 14.34 2.29 0.30
C LEU A 56 13.43 3.21 -0.53
N ARG A 57 13.33 4.50 -0.17
CA ARG A 57 12.58 5.48 -0.95
C ARG A 57 13.18 5.69 -2.34
N GLY A 58 14.50 5.64 -2.47
CA GLY A 58 15.19 5.68 -3.76
C GLY A 58 14.85 4.46 -4.62
N ASP A 59 14.93 3.26 -4.04
CA ASP A 59 14.64 2.01 -4.74
C ASP A 59 13.17 1.93 -5.21
N ILE A 60 12.23 2.37 -4.38
CA ILE A 60 10.80 2.45 -4.76
C ILE A 60 10.62 3.34 -5.99
N LYS A 61 11.25 4.53 -6.02
CA LYS A 61 11.16 5.41 -7.20
C LYS A 61 11.70 4.76 -8.47
N VAL A 62 12.83 4.05 -8.38
CA VAL A 62 13.42 3.35 -9.52
C VAL A 62 12.49 2.25 -10.03
N ARG A 63 11.84 1.51 -9.12
CA ARG A 63 10.85 0.48 -9.46
C ARG A 63 9.60 1.10 -10.08
N ASP A 64 9.08 2.18 -9.53
CA ASP A 64 7.91 2.89 -10.08
C ASP A 64 8.19 3.38 -11.51
N ASP A 65 9.36 3.98 -11.74
CA ASP A 65 9.77 4.39 -13.08
C ASP A 65 9.89 3.21 -14.06
N ALA A 66 10.34 2.04 -13.58
CA ALA A 66 10.41 0.82 -14.37
C ALA A 66 9.02 0.28 -14.72
N ILE A 67 8.08 0.31 -13.77
CA ILE A 67 6.68 -0.07 -13.98
C ILE A 67 6.03 0.85 -15.01
N ILE A 68 6.17 2.17 -14.87
CA ILE A 68 5.64 3.14 -15.84
C ILE A 68 6.19 2.88 -17.24
N ARG A 69 7.51 2.61 -17.37
CA ARG A 69 8.11 2.26 -18.67
C ARG A 69 7.55 0.96 -19.25
N ARG A 70 7.31 -0.05 -18.41
CA ARG A 70 6.73 -1.32 -18.82
C ARG A 70 5.30 -1.12 -19.31
N ASP A 71 4.49 -0.39 -18.56
CA ASP A 71 3.07 -0.20 -18.88
C ASP A 71 2.91 0.57 -20.19
N ARG A 72 3.75 1.60 -20.44
CA ARG A 72 3.80 2.27 -21.74
C ARG A 72 4.15 1.34 -22.91
N LYS A 73 5.01 0.34 -22.70
CA LYS A 73 5.32 -0.66 -23.73
C LYS A 73 4.14 -1.59 -23.96
N VAL A 74 3.44 -1.99 -22.90
CA VAL A 74 2.22 -2.81 -23.01
C VAL A 74 1.15 -2.06 -23.79
N GLU A 75 0.88 -0.79 -23.44
CA GLU A 75 -0.08 0.05 -24.18
C GLU A 75 0.31 0.25 -25.65
N ALA A 76 1.61 0.30 -25.97
CA ALA A 76 2.07 0.38 -27.35
C ALA A 76 1.77 -0.93 -28.11
N LEU A 77 2.11 -2.08 -27.50
CA LEU A 77 1.83 -3.39 -28.08
C LEU A 77 0.34 -3.65 -28.26
N GLU A 78 -0.50 -3.25 -27.31
CA GLU A 78 -1.96 -3.37 -27.41
C GLU A 78 -2.51 -2.52 -28.57
N ARG A 79 -1.97 -1.32 -28.77
CA ARG A 79 -2.35 -0.47 -29.92
C ARG A 79 -1.93 -1.09 -31.25
N GLU A 80 -0.73 -1.65 -31.32
CA GLU A 80 -0.23 -2.36 -32.51
C GLU A 80 -1.09 -3.60 -32.82
N GLN A 81 -1.42 -4.40 -31.80
CA GLN A 81 -2.31 -5.55 -31.94
C GLN A 81 -3.72 -5.15 -32.36
N ALA A 82 -4.28 -4.09 -31.77
CA ALA A 82 -5.59 -3.59 -32.16
C ALA A 82 -5.60 -3.03 -33.59
N ALA A 83 -4.51 -2.46 -34.06
CA ALA A 83 -4.36 -2.00 -35.44
C ALA A 83 -4.21 -3.18 -36.41
N SER A 84 -3.39 -4.19 -36.07
CA SER A 84 -3.20 -5.38 -36.91
C SER A 84 -4.48 -6.20 -37.02
N LEU A 85 -5.23 -6.36 -35.94
CA LEU A 85 -6.54 -7.03 -35.96
C LEU A 85 -7.56 -6.28 -36.82
N ARG A 86 -7.53 -4.94 -36.82
CA ARG A 86 -8.40 -4.13 -37.69
C ARG A 86 -8.01 -4.30 -39.15
N ALA A 87 -6.73 -4.18 -39.48
CA ALA A 87 -6.22 -4.39 -40.84
C ALA A 87 -6.54 -5.80 -41.35
N TYR A 88 -6.34 -6.82 -40.52
CA TYR A 88 -6.68 -8.20 -40.86
C TYR A 88 -8.18 -8.38 -41.12
N LYS A 89 -9.06 -7.81 -40.29
CA LYS A 89 -10.51 -7.85 -40.51
C LYS A 89 -10.92 -7.17 -41.81
N GLU A 90 -10.33 -6.01 -42.11
CA GLU A 90 -10.57 -5.29 -43.36
C GLU A 90 -10.08 -6.09 -44.57
N GLU A 91 -8.93 -6.75 -44.48
CA GLU A 91 -8.40 -7.63 -45.54
C GLU A 91 -9.32 -8.83 -45.79
N VAL A 92 -9.74 -9.53 -44.72
CA VAL A 92 -10.68 -10.66 -44.82
C VAL A 92 -12.02 -10.23 -45.40
N GLN A 93 -12.56 -9.06 -45.01
CA GLN A 93 -13.79 -8.54 -45.58
C GLN A 93 -13.66 -8.18 -47.08
N ASN A 94 -12.49 -7.72 -47.50
CA ASN A 94 -12.24 -7.33 -48.89
C ASN A 94 -11.80 -8.51 -49.79
N ASP A 95 -11.40 -9.63 -49.21
CA ASP A 95 -11.06 -10.85 -49.93
C ASP A 95 -12.23 -11.33 -50.82
N GLU A 96 -11.89 -11.68 -52.06
CA GLU A 96 -12.87 -12.02 -53.09
C GLU A 96 -13.57 -13.35 -52.80
N ALA A 97 -12.85 -14.33 -52.27
CA ALA A 97 -13.44 -15.59 -51.85
C ALA A 97 -14.43 -15.35 -50.70
N THR A 98 -14.02 -14.59 -49.68
CA THR A 98 -14.90 -14.26 -48.55
C THR A 98 -16.16 -13.51 -48.98
N ARG A 99 -16.05 -12.52 -49.88
CA ARG A 99 -17.22 -11.83 -50.47
C ARG A 99 -18.12 -12.75 -51.29
N ALA A 100 -17.53 -13.68 -52.05
CA ALA A 100 -18.28 -14.66 -52.82
C ALA A 100 -19.07 -15.62 -51.92
N TRP A 101 -18.49 -16.05 -50.79
CA TRP A 101 -19.18 -16.85 -49.78
C TRP A 101 -20.32 -16.09 -49.09
N ASP A 102 -20.11 -14.81 -48.75
CA ASP A 102 -21.11 -13.97 -48.07
C ASP A 102 -22.32 -13.66 -48.98
N ALA A 103 -22.11 -13.65 -50.31
CA ALA A 103 -23.18 -13.50 -51.29
C ALA A 103 -24.05 -14.76 -51.47
N VAL A 104 -23.65 -15.92 -50.93
CA VAL A 104 -24.45 -17.15 -51.00
C VAL A 104 -25.58 -17.08 -49.97
N PRO A 105 -26.86 -17.07 -50.37
CA PRO A 105 -27.97 -17.00 -49.44
C PRO A 105 -27.99 -18.25 -48.55
N VAL A 106 -27.96 -18.03 -47.23
CA VAL A 106 -28.01 -19.12 -46.26
C VAL A 106 -29.35 -19.87 -46.42
N PRO A 107 -29.33 -21.19 -46.62
CA PRO A 107 -30.56 -21.96 -46.79
C PRO A 107 -31.48 -21.83 -45.58
N ALA A 108 -32.79 -21.68 -45.82
CA ALA A 108 -33.80 -21.54 -44.77
C ALA A 108 -33.78 -22.67 -43.71
N ALA A 109 -33.26 -23.85 -44.06
CA ALA A 109 -33.05 -24.95 -43.12
C ALA A 109 -32.01 -24.63 -42.02
N VAL A 110 -30.96 -23.87 -42.36
CA VAL A 110 -29.91 -23.44 -41.42
C VAL A 110 -30.45 -22.34 -40.48
N HIS A 111 -31.27 -21.43 -41.01
CA HIS A 111 -31.95 -20.43 -40.17
C HIS A 111 -32.87 -21.06 -39.12
N ARG A 112 -33.44 -22.24 -39.37
CA ARG A 112 -34.23 -22.97 -38.35
C ARG A 112 -33.37 -23.64 -37.28
N LEU A 113 -32.11 -23.94 -37.59
CA LEU A 113 -31.16 -24.51 -36.61
C LEU A 113 -30.75 -23.46 -35.57
N PHE A 114 -30.57 -22.21 -35.99
CA PHE A 114 -30.16 -21.09 -35.12
C PHE A 114 -31.32 -20.16 -34.69
N GLY A 115 -32.51 -20.31 -35.29
CA GLY A 115 -33.65 -19.40 -35.13
C GLY A 115 -34.66 -19.77 -34.04
N LYS A 116 -34.38 -20.75 -33.17
CA LYS A 116 -35.29 -21.09 -32.07
C LYS A 116 -34.80 -20.47 -30.76
N GLY A 117 -35.03 -19.16 -30.61
CA GLY A 117 -34.71 -18.45 -29.38
C GLY A 117 -35.24 -17.03 -29.21
N GLY A 118 -36.17 -16.53 -30.04
CA GLY A 118 -36.64 -15.16 -29.86
C GLY A 118 -37.92 -14.81 -30.61
N THR A 119 -39.06 -15.08 -29.98
CA THR A 119 -40.30 -14.32 -30.25
C THR A 119 -40.83 -13.81 -28.92
N GLY A 120 -40.67 -12.52 -28.67
CA GLY A 120 -41.31 -11.85 -27.54
C GLY A 120 -40.80 -10.44 -27.27
N ALA A 121 -41.57 -9.45 -27.76
CA ALA A 121 -41.65 -8.07 -27.29
C ALA A 121 -40.55 -7.05 -27.66
N ARG A 122 -40.90 -6.22 -28.64
CA ARG A 122 -40.42 -4.84 -28.77
C ARG A 122 -41.21 -3.95 -27.79
N ALA A 123 -40.54 -3.46 -26.76
CA ALA A 123 -40.85 -2.23 -26.01
C ALA A 123 -39.53 -1.85 -25.33
N GLY A 124 -38.83 -0.83 -25.83
CA GLY A 124 -38.96 0.50 -25.24
C GLY A 124 -37.86 0.68 -24.20
N ASP A 125 -36.86 1.47 -24.56
CA ASP A 125 -36.02 2.31 -23.70
C ASP A 125 -35.58 1.76 -22.34
N GLY A 126 -34.26 1.59 -22.19
CA GLY A 126 -33.60 1.69 -20.88
C GLY A 126 -32.68 0.52 -20.55
N ALA A 127 -31.38 0.78 -20.65
CA ALA A 127 -30.34 0.27 -19.76
C ALA A 127 -30.37 -1.23 -19.41
N GLY A 128 -29.79 -2.05 -20.28
CA GLY A 128 -29.32 -3.40 -19.94
C GLY A 128 -27.81 -3.42 -19.88
N ALA A 129 -27.27 -3.29 -18.67
CA ALA A 129 -25.85 -3.37 -18.36
C ALA A 129 -25.20 -4.65 -18.90
N ALA A 130 -23.97 -4.50 -19.42
CA ALA A 130 -23.09 -5.63 -19.69
C ALA A 130 -22.70 -6.35 -18.38
N PRO A 131 -22.52 -7.68 -18.41
CA PRO A 131 -22.29 -8.49 -17.23
C PRO A 131 -20.81 -8.45 -16.78
N GLY A 132 -20.60 -8.35 -15.47
CA GLY A 132 -19.49 -8.99 -14.77
C GLY A 132 -18.14 -8.30 -14.76
N LEU A 133 -17.98 -7.28 -13.90
CA LEU A 133 -16.84 -7.27 -12.99
C LEU A 133 -17.42 -7.26 -11.58
N ALA A 134 -17.25 -8.36 -10.86
CA ALA A 134 -17.57 -8.44 -9.45
C ALA A 134 -16.64 -7.48 -8.70
N ASP A 135 -17.14 -6.26 -8.45
CA ASP A 135 -16.69 -5.41 -7.37
C ASP A 135 -17.20 -6.04 -6.07
N THR A 136 -16.36 -6.83 -5.40
CA THR A 136 -16.56 -7.14 -3.98
C THR A 136 -16.14 -5.93 -3.16
N GLY A 137 -16.94 -4.87 -3.27
CA GLY A 137 -17.04 -3.82 -2.27
C GLY A 137 -17.79 -4.38 -1.07
N ASP A 138 -17.05 -4.95 -0.13
CA ASP A 138 -17.58 -5.33 1.18
C ASP A 138 -17.94 -4.06 1.96
N GLY A 139 -19.23 -3.88 2.15
CA GLY A 139 -19.83 -3.64 3.46
C GLY A 139 -19.25 -2.49 4.28
N GLY A 140 -19.97 -1.37 4.28
CA GLY A 140 -19.78 -0.29 5.23
C GLY A 140 -19.68 -0.79 6.67
N SER A 141 -18.52 -0.56 7.28
CA SER A 141 -18.38 -0.55 8.72
C SER A 141 -19.13 0.67 9.25
N GLY A 142 -20.08 0.41 10.14
CA GLY A 142 -20.76 1.45 10.91
C GLY A 142 -19.73 2.29 11.65
N VAL A 143 -19.71 3.58 11.32
CA VAL A 143 -19.04 4.61 12.12
C VAL A 143 -19.87 4.79 13.39
N GLU A 144 -19.61 3.96 14.40
CA GLU A 144 -19.95 4.31 15.78
C GLU A 144 -19.01 5.44 16.21
N ARG A 145 -19.54 6.67 16.13
CA ARG A 145 -19.07 7.78 16.97
C ARG A 145 -19.26 7.37 18.42
N ARG A 146 -18.16 7.01 19.09
CA ARG A 146 -18.11 7.04 20.55
C ARG A 146 -17.41 8.33 20.97
N ASP A 147 -18.21 9.38 21.08
CA ASP A 147 -17.93 10.50 21.96
C ASP A 147 -18.05 10.01 23.41
N GLN A 148 -16.92 9.85 24.10
CA GLN A 148 -16.81 9.93 25.56
C GLN A 148 -15.47 10.63 25.82
N ARG A 149 -15.50 11.94 26.13
CA ARG A 149 -15.53 12.48 27.51
C ARG A 149 -14.42 11.92 28.38
#